data_AF-A0ABD2N5P3-F1
#
_entry.id   AF-A0ABD2N5P3-F1
#
_cell.length_a   1.000
_cell.length_b   1.000
_cell.length_c   1.000
_cell.angle_alpha   90.00
_cell.angle_beta   90.00
_cell.angle_gamma   90.00
#
_symmetry.space_group_name_H-M   'P 1'
#
loop_
_entity.id
_entity.type
_entity.pdbx_description
1 polymer ?
#
loop_
_entity_poly.entity_id
_entity_poly.type
_entity_poly.pdbx_seq_one_letter_code
_entity_poly.pdbx_strand_id
1 'polypeptide(L)'
;MKVTHLDTEIPDILTNTENDDDEMEEDSSQRELIAEAFQDDDLLEEFSKEKSNEIAKNKPKDINLTLPGWGNWGGTGIVPSKRKQKRFVVKAPKKVPRRDDNKGFLIINEDATKKLKSIWLMSFRFLFKG
;
A
#
# COMPACT_ATOMS: atom_id res chain seq x y z
N MET A 1 -10.43 14.87 6.40
CA MET A 1 -9.82 13.90 7.34
C MET A 1 -8.67 14.61 8.02
N LYS A 2 -8.48 14.44 9.32
CA LYS A 2 -7.36 15.07 10.05
C LYS A 2 -6.08 14.31 9.69
N VAL A 3 -5.07 15.02 9.18
CA VAL A 3 -3.76 14.42 8.91
C VAL A 3 -3.12 14.08 10.24
N THR A 4 -2.66 12.84 10.40
CA THR A 4 -1.94 12.40 11.60
C THR A 4 -0.45 12.56 11.33
N HIS A 5 0.21 13.40 12.11
CA HIS A 5 1.67 13.38 12.21
C HIS A 5 2.04 12.18 13.07
N LEU A 6 2.89 11.33 12.52
CA LEU A 6 3.51 10.24 13.27
C LEU A 6 4.89 10.74 13.65
N ASP A 7 5.25 10.56 14.91
CA ASP A 7 6.61 10.78 15.38
C ASP A 7 7.43 9.62 14.81
N THR A 8 8.00 9.84 13.62
CA THR A 8 8.86 8.84 12.99
C THR A 8 10.19 8.86 13.74
N GLU A 9 10.49 7.76 14.42
CA GLU A 9 11.84 7.45 14.87
C GLU A 9 12.72 7.37 13.61
N ILE A 10 13.69 8.28 13.55
CA ILE A 10 14.72 8.26 12.50
C ILE A 10 15.47 6.92 12.66
N PRO A 11 15.79 6.18 11.58
CA PRO A 11 16.38 4.86 11.71
C PRO A 11 17.71 4.87 12.50
N ASP A 12 17.88 3.90 13.41
CA ASP A 12 19.07 3.63 14.24
C ASP A 12 20.38 3.43 13.45
N ILE A 13 20.37 3.54 12.13
CA ILE A 13 21.58 3.60 11.30
C ILE A 13 22.47 4.80 11.72
N LEU A 14 21.90 5.77 12.45
CA LEU A 14 22.59 6.94 13.00
C LEU A 14 23.21 6.73 14.38
N THR A 15 22.89 5.65 15.10
CA THR A 15 23.34 5.45 16.50
C THR A 15 24.54 4.51 16.65
N ASN A 16 25.10 4.00 15.54
CA ASN A 16 26.25 3.09 15.53
C ASN A 16 27.57 3.79 15.13
N THR A 17 27.83 5.01 15.59
CA THR A 17 29.20 5.47 15.82
C THR A 17 29.52 5.23 17.29
N GLU A 18 30.14 4.06 17.56
CA GLU A 18 30.55 3.67 18.91
C GLU A 18 31.46 4.74 19.54
N ASN A 19 31.03 5.25 20.71
CA ASN A 19 31.77 5.98 21.75
C ASN A 19 32.04 7.48 21.50
N ASP A 20 31.29 8.35 22.19
CA ASP A 20 31.78 9.16 23.34
C ASP A 20 30.69 10.18 23.75
N ASP A 21 30.62 10.49 25.05
CA ASP A 21 29.52 11.18 25.76
C ASP A 21 29.28 12.68 25.37
N ASP A 22 29.02 13.02 24.11
CA ASP A 22 28.75 14.42 23.63
C ASP A 22 27.46 14.53 22.77
N GLU A 23 26.36 13.96 23.25
CA GLU A 23 25.22 13.47 22.45
C GLU A 23 24.12 14.48 22.00
N MET A 24 24.37 15.79 21.86
CA MET A 24 23.30 16.76 21.48
C MET A 24 23.62 17.76 20.35
N GLU A 25 24.87 17.88 19.89
CA GLU A 25 25.26 18.86 18.83
C GLU A 25 25.54 18.20 17.46
N GLU A 26 25.68 16.88 17.37
CA GLU A 26 25.87 16.17 16.09
C GLU A 26 24.56 15.99 15.30
N ASP A 27 23.42 15.99 15.99
CA ASP A 27 22.09 15.79 15.42
C ASP A 27 21.64 16.90 14.44
N SER A 28 22.06 18.14 14.68
CA SER A 28 21.77 19.29 13.82
C SER A 28 22.62 19.27 12.55
N SER A 29 23.93 19.05 12.72
CA SER A 29 24.92 18.97 11.65
C SER A 29 24.57 17.91 10.62
N GLN A 30 24.09 16.74 11.07
CA GLN A 30 23.73 15.66 10.16
C GLN A 30 22.44 15.94 9.38
N ARG A 31 21.45 16.58 10.00
CA ARG A 31 20.23 17.02 9.31
C ARG A 31 20.54 18.07 8.25
N GLU A 32 21.50 18.94 8.52
CA GLU A 32 22.01 19.92 7.55
C GLU A 32 22.72 19.23 6.37
N LEU A 33 23.59 18.24 6.64
CA LEU A 33 24.25 17.45 5.58
C LEU A 33 23.25 16.68 4.70
N ILE A 34 22.21 16.09 5.30
CA ILE A 34 21.13 15.42 4.56
C ILE A 34 20.34 16.43 3.74
N ALA A 35 19.98 17.58 4.32
CA ALA A 35 19.27 18.63 3.62
C ALA A 35 20.08 19.18 2.43
N GLU A 36 21.40 19.31 2.57
CA GLU A 36 22.31 19.70 1.50
C GLU A 36 22.42 18.62 0.42
N ALA A 37 22.62 17.35 0.81
CA ALA A 37 22.75 16.24 -0.14
C ALA A 37 21.48 16.01 -0.97
N PHE A 38 20.30 16.25 -0.40
CA PHE A 38 19.00 16.08 -1.07
C PHE A 38 18.39 17.40 -1.56
N GLN A 39 19.12 18.52 -1.52
CA GLN A 39 18.62 19.82 -1.98
C GLN A 39 18.31 19.81 -3.49
N ASP A 40 19.06 19.01 -4.25
CA ASP A 40 18.95 18.89 -5.71
C ASP A 40 18.02 17.74 -6.15
N ASP A 41 17.57 16.88 -5.23
CA ASP A 41 16.72 15.72 -5.52
C ASP A 41 15.25 15.96 -5.13
N ASP A 42 14.33 15.85 -6.10
CA ASP A 42 12.88 16.04 -5.91
C ASP A 42 12.18 14.81 -5.26
N LEU A 43 12.65 14.39 -4.08
CA LEU A 43 12.17 13.18 -3.39
C LEU A 43 10.67 13.20 -3.07
N LEU A 44 10.10 14.38 -2.80
CA LEU A 44 8.68 14.55 -2.50
C LEU A 44 7.80 14.23 -3.71
N GLU A 45 8.22 14.68 -4.90
CA GLU A 45 7.48 14.42 -6.13
C GLU A 45 7.56 12.95 -6.49
N GLU A 46 8.76 12.37 -6.46
CA GLU A 46 8.98 10.95 -6.73
C GLU A 46 8.14 10.06 -5.79
N PHE A 47 8.17 10.35 -4.49
CA PHE A 47 7.37 9.63 -3.50
C PHE A 47 5.87 9.76 -3.77
N SER A 48 5.39 10.97 -4.08
CA SER A 48 3.97 11.19 -4.38
C SER A 48 3.52 10.39 -5.62
N LYS A 49 4.38 10.32 -6.63
CA LYS A 49 4.16 9.58 -7.87
C LYS A 49 4.15 8.08 -7.59
N GLU A 50 5.11 7.56 -6.85
CA GLU A 50 5.16 6.16 -6.45
C GLU A 50 3.90 5.77 -5.64
N LYS A 51 3.53 6.58 -4.65
CA LYS A 51 2.31 6.38 -3.86
C LYS A 51 1.07 6.33 -4.74
N SER A 52 0.96 7.23 -5.72
CA SER A 52 -0.17 7.23 -6.67
C SER A 52 -0.21 5.96 -7.53
N ASN A 53 0.95 5.45 -7.96
CA ASN A 53 1.09 4.24 -8.74
C ASN A 53 0.66 3.01 -7.92
N GLU A 54 1.09 2.92 -6.66
CA GLU A 54 0.70 1.85 -5.75
C GLU A 54 -0.80 1.85 -5.44
N ILE A 55 -1.41 3.02 -5.26
CA ILE A 55 -2.86 3.15 -5.11
C ILE A 55 -3.59 2.66 -6.36
N ALA A 56 -3.09 2.99 -7.55
CA ALA A 56 -3.68 2.55 -8.81
C ALA A 56 -3.56 1.03 -9.02
N LYS A 57 -2.43 0.42 -8.66
CA LYS A 57 -2.21 -1.04 -8.72
C LYS A 57 -3.16 -1.80 -7.80
N ASN A 58 -3.34 -1.30 -6.57
CA ASN A 58 -4.17 -1.93 -5.54
C ASN A 58 -5.68 -1.67 -5.70
N LYS A 59 -6.08 -0.80 -6.65
CA LYS A 59 -7.48 -0.49 -6.87
C LYS A 59 -8.24 -1.75 -7.33
N PRO A 60 -9.33 -2.13 -6.65
CA PRO A 60 -10.12 -3.29 -7.06
C PRO A 60 -10.71 -3.04 -8.46
N LYS A 61 -10.55 -4.01 -9.35
CA LYS A 61 -11.05 -3.96 -10.73
C LYS A 61 -12.44 -4.60 -10.80
N ASP A 62 -13.28 -4.08 -11.69
CA ASP A 62 -14.57 -4.68 -12.00
C ASP A 62 -14.35 -6.07 -12.61
N ILE A 63 -15.04 -7.07 -12.06
CA ILE A 63 -14.93 -8.44 -12.54
C ILE A 63 -16.13 -8.71 -13.45
N ASN A 64 -15.85 -9.00 -14.72
CA ASN A 64 -16.86 -9.37 -15.68
C ASN A 64 -17.02 -10.89 -15.75
N LEU A 65 -18.15 -11.41 -15.23
CA LEU A 65 -18.48 -12.84 -15.23
C LEU A 65 -19.41 -13.20 -16.41
N THR A 66 -19.46 -12.39 -17.47
CA THR A 66 -20.24 -12.75 -18.66
C THR A 66 -19.66 -13.97 -19.35
N LEU A 67 -20.38 -15.08 -19.26
CA LEU A 67 -20.11 -16.26 -20.07
C LEU A 67 -20.87 -16.16 -21.39
N PRO A 68 -20.27 -16.54 -22.54
CA PRO A 68 -21.00 -16.69 -23.78
C PRO A 68 -22.00 -17.85 -23.63
N GLY A 69 -23.28 -17.59 -23.90
CA GLY A 69 -24.31 -18.64 -23.91
C GLY A 69 -24.30 -19.46 -25.20
N TRP A 70 -25.06 -20.55 -25.25
CA TRP A 70 -25.21 -21.41 -26.43
C TRP A 70 -25.61 -20.63 -27.70
N GLY A 71 -26.40 -19.55 -27.56
CA GLY A 71 -26.82 -18.68 -28.66
C GLY A 71 -25.74 -17.74 -29.23
N ASN A 72 -24.55 -17.64 -28.62
CA ASN A 72 -23.44 -16.85 -29.16
C ASN A 72 -22.66 -17.58 -30.27
N TRP A 73 -22.93 -18.87 -30.49
CA TRP A 73 -22.27 -19.68 -31.53
C TRP A 73 -22.96 -19.60 -32.90
N GLY A 74 -24.07 -18.86 -33.01
CA GLY A 74 -24.89 -18.72 -34.24
C GLY A 74 -24.29 -17.85 -35.36
N GLY A 75 -22.97 -17.65 -35.42
CA GLY A 75 -22.28 -16.95 -36.51
C GLY A 75 -21.53 -15.66 -36.12
N THR A 76 -20.61 -15.24 -36.99
CA THR A 76 -19.73 -14.07 -36.82
C THR A 76 -20.54 -12.77 -36.73
N GLY A 77 -20.33 -11.98 -35.66
CA GLY A 77 -20.92 -10.64 -35.50
C GLY A 77 -21.95 -10.49 -34.38
N ILE A 78 -22.28 -11.55 -33.62
CA ILE A 78 -23.24 -11.48 -32.51
C ILE A 78 -22.57 -10.83 -31.29
N VAL A 79 -22.72 -9.50 -31.15
CA VAL A 79 -22.24 -8.76 -29.97
C VAL A 79 -23.26 -8.91 -28.83
N PRO A 80 -22.86 -9.42 -27.64
CA PRO A 80 -23.77 -9.51 -26.51
C PRO A 80 -24.26 -8.12 -26.08
N SER A 81 -25.56 -7.98 -25.84
CA SER A 81 -26.16 -6.72 -25.41
C SER A 81 -25.50 -6.17 -24.15
N LYS A 82 -25.20 -4.86 -24.14
CA LYS A 82 -24.68 -4.13 -22.98
C LYS A 82 -25.52 -4.34 -21.72
N ARG A 83 -26.84 -4.55 -21.86
CA ARG A 83 -27.74 -4.85 -20.73
C ARG A 83 -27.45 -6.21 -20.10
N LYS A 84 -27.16 -7.22 -20.92
CA LYS A 84 -26.78 -8.56 -20.44
C LYS A 84 -25.41 -8.51 -19.79
N GLN A 85 -24.46 -7.76 -20.35
CA GLN A 85 -23.13 -7.58 -19.77
C GLN A 85 -23.19 -6.97 -18.37
N LYS A 86 -23.91 -5.86 -18.21
CA LYS A 86 -24.06 -5.16 -16.91
C LYS A 86 -24.66 -6.03 -15.80
N ARG A 87 -25.41 -7.09 -16.12
CA ARG A 87 -26.00 -8.00 -15.12
C ARG A 87 -24.97 -8.94 -14.49
N PHE A 88 -23.89 -9.24 -15.21
CA PHE A 88 -22.85 -10.17 -14.76
C PHE A 88 -21.53 -9.47 -14.43
N VAL A 89 -21.50 -8.13 -14.45
CA VAL A 89 -20.36 -7.33 -13.98
C VAL A 89 -20.55 -7.06 -12.49
N VAL A 90 -19.66 -7.60 -11.68
CA VAL A 90 -19.54 -7.23 -10.27
C VAL A 90 -18.71 -5.97 -10.20
N LYS A 91 -19.36 -4.86 -9.81
CA LYS A 91 -18.70 -3.57 -9.66
C LYS A 91 -17.86 -3.55 -8.39
N ALA A 92 -16.61 -3.19 -8.53
CA ALA A 92 -15.74 -2.95 -7.41
C ALA A 92 -16.14 -1.66 -6.66
N PRO A 93 -15.93 -1.60 -5.33
CA PRO A 93 -16.08 -0.35 -4.59
C PRO A 93 -15.11 0.71 -5.14
N LYS A 94 -15.57 1.95 -5.26
CA LYS A 94 -14.80 3.06 -5.87
C LYS A 94 -13.47 3.34 -5.16
N LYS A 95 -13.48 3.26 -3.83
CA LYS A 95 -12.31 3.41 -2.97
C LYS A 95 -12.46 2.45 -1.80
N VAL A 96 -11.49 1.56 -1.64
CA VAL A 96 -11.31 0.80 -0.40
C VAL A 96 -10.39 1.65 0.48
N PRO A 97 -10.76 1.92 1.75
CA PRO A 97 -9.91 2.71 2.64
C PRO A 97 -8.61 1.95 2.88
N ARG A 98 -7.48 2.60 2.57
CA ARG A 98 -6.15 2.06 2.86
C ARG A 98 -5.70 2.52 4.24
N ARG A 99 -4.80 1.77 4.88
CA ARG A 99 -4.25 2.12 6.21
C ARG A 99 -3.36 3.37 6.17
N ASP A 100 -2.83 3.71 5.01
CA ASP A 100 -1.96 4.86 4.78
C ASP A 100 -2.70 6.12 4.28
N ASP A 101 -4.03 6.07 4.07
CA ASP A 101 -4.81 7.19 3.50
C ASP A 101 -4.68 8.52 4.30
N ASN A 102 -4.50 8.45 5.62
CA ASN A 102 -4.40 9.63 6.50
C ASN A 102 -2.94 10.00 6.87
N LYS A 103 -1.96 9.28 6.29
CA LYS A 103 -0.54 9.41 6.60
C LYS A 103 0.17 9.97 5.37
N GLY A 104 0.86 11.10 5.50
CA GLY A 104 1.48 11.81 4.38
C GLY A 104 2.58 10.99 3.70
N PHE A 105 3.70 10.84 4.40
CA PHE A 105 4.98 10.30 3.89
C PHE A 105 5.14 8.79 4.07
N LEU A 106 4.03 8.04 4.16
CA LEU A 106 4.08 6.60 4.37
C LEU A 106 3.35 5.84 3.26
N ILE A 107 3.97 4.77 2.77
CA ILE A 107 3.35 3.74 1.93
C ILE A 107 3.41 2.44 2.73
N ILE A 108 2.25 1.83 3.00
CA ILE A 108 2.16 0.53 3.71
C ILE A 108 1.87 -0.57 2.68
N ASN A 109 2.68 -1.62 2.69
CA ASN A 109 2.36 -2.85 1.97
C ASN A 109 1.36 -3.67 2.81
N GLU A 110 0.13 -3.83 2.30
CA GLU A 110 -0.94 -4.58 2.96
C GLU A 110 -0.99 -6.06 2.53
N ASP A 111 -0.10 -6.48 1.63
CA ASP A 111 -0.08 -7.85 1.10
C ASP A 111 0.40 -8.87 2.15
N ALA A 112 -0.41 -9.91 2.35
CA ALA A 112 -0.06 -11.01 3.24
C ALA A 112 1.06 -11.86 2.64
N THR A 113 2.20 -11.96 3.32
CA THR A 113 3.29 -12.81 2.88
C THR A 113 2.97 -14.29 3.15
N LYS A 114 3.08 -15.13 2.10
CA LYS A 114 2.77 -16.57 2.21
C LYS A 114 3.69 -17.31 3.18
N LYS A 115 4.94 -16.86 3.30
CA LYS A 115 5.99 -17.46 4.15
C LYS A 115 5.67 -17.35 5.64
N LEU A 116 5.06 -16.25 6.09
CA LEU A 116 4.75 -16.06 7.51
C LEU A 116 3.55 -16.89 7.98
N LYS A 117 2.69 -17.34 7.05
CA LYS A 117 1.51 -18.14 7.38
C LYS A 117 1.84 -19.48 8.05
N SER A 118 2.99 -20.09 7.75
CA SER A 118 3.39 -21.36 8.36
C SER A 118 3.86 -21.22 9.81
N ILE A 119 4.38 -20.05 10.18
CA ILE A 119 4.82 -19.74 11.56
C ILE A 119 3.64 -19.29 12.41
N TRP A 120 2.64 -18.67 11.80
CA TRP A 120 1.46 -18.17 12.49
C TRP A 120 0.62 -19.32 13.06
N LEU A 121 0.40 -19.28 14.38
CA LEU A 121 -0.56 -20.16 15.05
C LEU A 121 -1.98 -19.78 14.59
N MET A 122 -2.57 -20.63 13.76
CA MET A 122 -3.89 -20.38 13.16
C MET A 122 -5.03 -20.38 14.20
N SER A 123 -4.80 -20.99 15.36
CA SER A 123 -5.77 -21.10 16.44
C SER A 123 -5.03 -21.17 17.77
N PHE A 124 -5.50 -20.40 18.76
CA PHE A 124 -5.00 -20.50 20.11
C PHE A 124 -5.37 -21.88 20.67
N ARG A 125 -4.39 -22.61 21.22
CA ARG A 125 -4.66 -23.90 21.88
C ARG A 125 -5.61 -23.61 23.06
N PHE A 126 -6.73 -24.32 23.10
CA PHE A 126 -7.78 -24.12 24.09
C PHE A 126 -7.23 -24.33 25.51
N LEU A 127 -6.94 -23.25 26.25
CA LEU A 127 -6.75 -23.31 27.72
C LEU A 127 -6.76 -21.95 28.46
N PHE A 128 -7.23 -20.85 27.85
CA PHE A 128 -7.35 -19.56 28.55
C PHE A 128 -8.80 -19.06 28.53
N LYS A 129 -9.65 -19.78 29.27
CA LYS A 129 -10.94 -19.29 29.77
C LYS A 129 -10.99 -19.67 31.23
N GLY A 130 -10.53 -18.75 32.08
CA GLY A 130 -10.74 -18.72 33.52
C GLY A 130 -11.47 -17.43 33.85
#